data_AF-A0A918KQA3-F1
#
_entry.id   AF-A0A918KQA3-F1
#
_cell.length_a   1.000
_cell.length_b   1.000
_cell.length_c   1.000
_cell.angle_alpha   90.00
_cell.angle_beta   90.00
_cell.angle_gamma   90.00
#
_symmetry.space_group_name_H-M   'P 1'
#
loop_
_entity.id
_entity.type
_entity.pdbx_description
1 polymer ?
#
loop_
_entity_poly.entity_id
_entity_poly.type
_entity_poly.pdbx_seq_one_letter_code
_entity_poly.pdbx_strand_id
1 'polypeptide(L)'
;MKNIQPYQGENEGLVIIPTDVTAAPGHEIWYDYVFTVNNLDTDEQHRLRISPRVGDEYEFLGQLPEGRYIIERRVSIAKNGRRVYPRSMVKRFEVEAGKVSIPFKLEISSHDNAQYFNMTFYSRHDQRRLFEEQLAPRSDFQGWALK
;
A
#
# COMPACT_ATOMS: atom_id res chain seq x y z
N MET A 1 -11.46 -11.03 4.28
CA MET A 1 -11.49 -9.70 3.66
C MET A 1 -11.42 -8.65 4.75
N LYS A 2 -10.55 -7.64 4.62
CA LYS A 2 -10.52 -6.47 5.53
C LYS A 2 -11.69 -5.56 5.13
N ASN A 3 -12.57 -5.21 6.06
CA ASN A 3 -13.71 -4.32 5.77
C ASN A 3 -13.21 -2.88 5.60
N ILE A 4 -13.33 -2.32 4.40
CA ILE A 4 -13.25 -0.88 4.16
C ILE A 4 -14.62 -0.32 4.54
N GLN A 5 -14.68 0.58 5.52
CA GLN A 5 -15.93 1.24 5.85
C GLN A 5 -16.34 2.21 4.73
N PRO A 6 -17.65 2.38 4.47
CA PRO A 6 -18.13 3.43 3.58
C PRO A 6 -17.56 4.78 4.00
N TYR A 7 -17.28 5.64 3.04
CA TYR A 7 -16.80 7.00 3.33
C TYR A 7 -17.86 7.78 4.15
N GLN A 8 -17.47 8.35 5.29
CA GLN A 8 -18.37 9.04 6.24
C GLN A 8 -18.02 10.50 6.56
N GLY A 9 -16.94 11.08 6.01
CA GLY A 9 -16.53 12.44 6.39
C GLY A 9 -15.53 13.09 5.44
N GLU A 10 -15.64 14.41 5.27
CA GLU A 10 -15.26 15.18 4.07
C GLU A 10 -13.76 15.42 3.79
N ASN A 11 -12.83 14.92 4.62
CA ASN A 11 -11.41 15.33 4.56
C ASN A 11 -10.39 14.18 4.51
N GLU A 12 -10.82 12.94 4.25
CA GLU A 12 -9.91 11.78 4.22
C GLU A 12 -9.96 11.05 2.87
N GLY A 13 -8.81 10.59 2.42
CA GLY A 13 -8.68 9.71 1.27
C GLY A 13 -8.23 8.31 1.66
N LEU A 14 -8.63 7.33 0.85
CA LEU A 14 -8.27 5.94 1.00
C LEU A 14 -6.89 5.67 0.38
N VAL A 15 -5.98 5.02 1.09
CA VAL A 15 -4.71 4.58 0.52
C VAL A 15 -4.67 3.07 0.37
N ILE A 16 -4.41 2.62 -0.85
CA ILE A 16 -4.31 1.20 -1.18
C ILE A 16 -3.04 0.91 -1.98
N ILE A 17 -2.48 -0.27 -1.79
CA ILE A 17 -1.30 -0.75 -2.51
C ILE A 17 -1.67 -2.03 -3.23
N PRO A 18 -1.63 -2.06 -4.56
CA PRO A 18 -1.79 -3.28 -5.34
C PRO A 18 -0.61 -4.20 -5.06
N THR A 19 -0.91 -5.48 -4.90
CA THR A 19 0.09 -6.47 -4.51
C THR A 19 0.16 -7.59 -5.51
N ASP A 20 1.38 -8.06 -5.75
CA ASP A 20 1.67 -9.25 -6.53
C ASP A 20 2.65 -10.08 -5.72
N VAL A 21 2.10 -11.06 -4.99
CA VAL A 21 2.83 -11.81 -3.98
C VAL A 21 2.87 -13.27 -4.38
N THR A 22 4.07 -13.75 -4.65
CA THR A 22 4.33 -15.12 -5.11
C THR A 22 5.32 -15.82 -4.17
N ALA A 23 5.15 -17.13 -4.01
CA ALA A 23 6.10 -17.97 -3.29
C ALA A 23 6.25 -19.30 -4.02
N ALA A 24 7.49 -19.77 -4.17
CA ALA A 24 7.76 -21.09 -4.69
C ALA A 24 7.21 -22.18 -3.76
N PRO A 25 6.93 -23.41 -4.25
CA PRO A 25 6.44 -24.51 -3.42
C PRO A 25 7.36 -24.75 -2.21
N GLY A 26 6.78 -24.79 -1.00
CA GLY A 26 7.54 -24.95 0.24
C GLY A 26 8.20 -23.68 0.79
N HIS A 27 8.01 -22.53 0.13
CA HIS A 27 8.47 -21.22 0.60
C HIS A 27 7.30 -20.37 1.12
N GLU A 28 7.63 -19.44 2.00
CA GLU A 28 6.67 -18.49 2.58
C GLU A 28 7.17 -17.05 2.42
N ILE A 29 6.27 -16.09 2.65
CA ILE A 29 6.64 -14.68 2.78
C ILE A 29 7.15 -14.42 4.20
N TRP A 30 8.40 -14.00 4.31
CA TRP A 30 9.15 -13.90 5.57
C TRP A 30 9.04 -12.55 6.26
N TYR A 31 8.65 -11.50 5.53
CA TYR A 31 8.69 -10.12 6.05
C TYR A 31 7.32 -9.45 6.00
N ASP A 32 6.99 -8.76 7.08
CA ASP A 32 6.06 -7.64 7.07
C ASP A 32 6.81 -6.36 6.69
N TYR A 33 6.10 -5.34 6.22
CA TYR A 33 6.68 -4.06 5.84
C TYR A 33 5.96 -2.92 6.54
N VAL A 34 6.74 -1.96 7.04
CA VAL A 34 6.22 -0.71 7.61
C VAL A 34 6.80 0.45 6.81
N PHE A 35 5.92 1.30 6.30
CA PHE A 35 6.29 2.53 5.61
C PHE A 35 6.06 3.71 6.54
N THR A 36 7.08 4.55 6.68
CA THR A 36 6.96 5.86 7.30
C THR A 36 6.59 6.86 6.21
N VAL A 37 5.47 7.54 6.43
CA VAL A 37 4.92 8.51 5.50
C VAL A 37 4.66 9.81 6.25
N ASN A 38 5.14 10.94 5.74
CA ASN A 38 4.87 12.25 6.33
C ASN A 38 3.92 13.04 5.44
N ASN A 39 2.94 13.71 6.06
CA ASN A 39 2.12 14.73 5.43
C ASN A 39 2.96 16.02 5.35
N LEU A 40 3.24 16.49 4.14
CA LEU A 40 4.04 17.68 3.87
C LEU A 40 3.31 18.98 4.16
N ASP A 41 1.98 18.93 4.29
CA ASP A 41 1.15 20.11 4.57
C ASP A 41 0.99 20.35 6.08
N THR A 42 1.02 19.28 6.89
CA THR A 42 0.84 19.34 8.36
C THR A 42 2.06 18.93 9.18
N ASP A 43 3.10 18.37 8.55
CA ASP A 43 4.26 17.73 9.18
C ASP A 43 3.92 16.51 10.06
N GLU A 44 2.71 15.96 9.90
CA GLU A 44 2.29 14.76 10.62
C GLU A 44 2.92 13.49 10.04
N GLN A 45 3.39 12.59 10.91
CA GLN A 45 3.94 11.30 10.51
C GLN A 45 2.94 10.17 10.73
N HIS A 46 2.77 9.36 9.69
CA HIS A 46 1.97 8.14 9.67
C HIS A 46 2.83 6.89 9.45
N ARG A 47 2.37 5.75 9.98
CA ARG A 47 3.00 4.44 9.78
C ARG A 47 2.02 3.49 9.12
N LEU A 48 2.34 3.06 7.91
CA LEU A 48 1.49 2.18 7.12
C LEU A 48 2.10 0.78 7.11
N ARG A 49 1.36 -0.22 7.62
CA ARG A 49 1.82 -1.60 7.72
C ARG A 49 1.21 -2.47 6.62
N ILE A 50 2.05 -3.26 5.98
CA ILE A 50 1.69 -4.29 5.01
C ILE A 50 2.12 -5.65 5.55
N SER A 51 1.21 -6.62 5.48
CA SER A 51 1.45 -8.00 5.90
C SER A 51 1.10 -8.94 4.74
N PRO A 52 1.96 -8.96 3.71
CA PRO A 52 1.61 -9.50 2.41
C PRO A 52 1.39 -11.01 2.49
N ARG A 53 0.38 -11.47 1.74
CA ARG A 53 0.02 -12.88 1.61
C ARG A 53 -0.06 -13.25 0.14
N VAL A 54 0.32 -14.49 -0.16
CA VAL A 54 0.23 -15.03 -1.52
C VAL A 54 -1.23 -15.02 -1.95
N GLY A 55 -1.50 -14.48 -3.13
CA GLY A 55 -2.85 -14.35 -3.69
C GLY A 55 -3.61 -13.09 -3.30
N ASP A 56 -3.08 -12.24 -2.42
CA ASP A 56 -3.68 -10.92 -2.17
C ASP A 56 -3.41 -10.00 -3.37
N GLU A 57 -4.47 -9.40 -3.93
CA GLU A 57 -4.40 -8.49 -5.08
C GLU A 57 -4.11 -7.03 -4.66
N TYR A 58 -4.43 -6.68 -3.42
CA TYR A 58 -4.12 -5.38 -2.84
C TYR A 58 -4.09 -5.43 -1.31
N GLU A 59 -3.47 -4.41 -0.73
CA GLU A 59 -3.42 -4.14 0.70
C GLU A 59 -3.98 -2.76 0.99
N PHE A 60 -4.94 -2.71 1.91
CA PHE A 60 -5.50 -1.48 2.45
C PHE A 60 -4.55 -0.94 3.54
N LEU A 61 -4.06 0.29 3.35
CA LEU A 61 -3.11 0.92 4.27
C LEU A 61 -3.75 1.81 5.32
N GLY A 62 -4.95 2.30 5.07
CA GLY A 62 -5.64 3.23 5.97
C GLY A 62 -6.36 4.34 5.23
N GLN A 63 -7.11 5.12 6.00
CA GLN A 63 -7.59 6.44 5.60
C GLN A 63 -6.56 7.46 6.10
N LEU A 64 -6.15 8.37 5.22
CA LEU A 64 -5.24 9.46 5.55
C LEU A 64 -5.95 10.79 5.30
N PRO A 65 -5.66 11.84 6.09
CA PRO A 65 -6.11 13.19 5.78
C PRO A 65 -5.75 13.59 4.35
N GLU A 66 -6.54 14.45 3.73
CA GLU A 66 -6.16 15.05 2.45
C GLU A 66 -4.83 15.80 2.58
N GLY A 67 -4.03 15.76 1.52
CA GLY A 67 -2.75 16.45 1.48
C GLY A 67 -1.69 15.74 0.64
N ARG A 68 -0.50 16.33 0.66
CA ARG A 68 0.68 15.85 -0.06
C ARG A 68 1.53 15.03 0.89
N TYR A 69 1.92 13.84 0.46
CA TYR A 69 2.66 12.89 1.30
C TYR A 69 4.01 12.54 0.71
N ILE A 70 4.96 12.23 1.59
CA ILE A 70 6.24 11.66 1.24
C ILE A 70 6.48 10.36 2.00
N ILE A 71 6.84 9.30 1.28
CA ILE A 71 7.35 8.05 1.83
C ILE A 71 8.85 8.22 2.00
N GLU A 72 9.33 8.16 3.24
CA GLU A 72 10.74 8.40 3.58
C GLU A 72 11.50 7.11 3.90
N ARG A 73 10.78 6.11 4.38
CA ARG A 73 11.39 4.91 4.92
C ARG A 73 10.49 3.72 4.74
N ARG A 74 11.10 2.60 4.40
CA ARG A 74 10.52 1.26 4.52
C ARG A 74 11.33 0.48 5.54
N VAL A 75 10.66 -0.22 6.44
CA VAL A 75 11.25 -1.17 7.38
C VAL A 75 10.70 -2.55 7.09
N SER A 76 11.56 -3.49 6.72
CA SER A 76 11.20 -4.90 6.58
C SER A 76 11.41 -5.60 7.91
N ILE A 77 10.37 -6.21 8.47
CA ILE A 77 10.37 -6.86 9.77
C ILE A 77 10.13 -8.34 9.54
N ALA A 78 11.08 -9.19 9.90
CA ALA A 78 10.89 -10.63 9.78
C ALA A 78 9.70 -11.06 10.65
N LYS A 79 8.85 -11.96 10.16
CA LYS A 79 7.67 -12.45 10.90
C LYS A 79 8.02 -13.16 12.21
N ASN A 80 9.24 -13.70 12.32
CA ASN A 80 9.78 -14.24 13.56
C ASN A 80 10.31 -13.17 14.53
N GLY A 81 10.24 -11.89 14.18
CA GLY A 81 10.66 -10.74 14.97
C GLY A 81 12.18 -10.54 15.09
N ARG A 82 13.01 -11.45 14.56
CA ARG A 82 14.46 -11.48 14.84
C ARG A 82 15.29 -10.56 13.95
N ARG A 83 14.74 -10.08 12.84
CA ARG A 83 15.47 -9.28 11.84
C ARG A 83 14.65 -8.08 11.43
N VAL A 84 15.30 -6.92 11.39
CA VAL A 84 14.70 -5.65 11.00
C VAL A 84 15.65 -4.95 10.03
N TYR A 85 15.16 -4.65 8.83
CA TYR A 85 15.96 -4.04 7.76
C TYR A 85 15.35 -2.70 7.33
N PRO A 86 15.86 -1.57 7.84
CA PRO A 86 15.44 -0.26 7.37
C PRO A 86 16.06 0.06 6.00
N ARG A 87 15.28 0.72 5.14
CA ARG A 87 15.74 1.26 3.87
C ARG A 87 15.14 2.65 3.69
N SER A 88 15.98 3.65 3.47
CA SER A 88 15.53 4.98 3.08
C SER A 88 15.03 4.96 1.64
N MET A 89 14.00 5.73 1.38
CA MET A 89 13.44 5.96 0.05
C MET A 89 12.74 7.30 0.04
N VAL A 90 12.58 7.93 -1.12
CA VAL A 90 11.93 9.24 -1.20
C VAL A 90 10.95 9.21 -2.35
N LYS A 91 9.66 9.15 -2.02
CA LYS A 91 8.59 9.07 -3.01
C LYS A 91 7.39 9.88 -2.57
N ARG A 92 6.83 10.65 -3.50
CA ARG A 92 5.71 11.54 -3.24
C ARG A 92 4.44 10.95 -3.80
N PHE A 93 3.35 11.14 -3.08
CA PHE A 93 1.99 10.91 -3.55
C PHE A 93 1.07 11.92 -2.87
N GLU A 94 -0.18 11.94 -3.26
CA GLU A 94 -1.16 12.87 -2.71
C GLU A 94 -2.43 12.09 -2.40
N VAL A 95 -3.13 12.55 -1.38
CA VAL A 95 -4.40 11.99 -0.91
C VAL A 95 -5.45 13.08 -1.07
N GLU A 96 -6.57 12.74 -1.67
CA GLU A 96 -7.73 13.63 -1.83
C GLU A 96 -8.92 13.04 -1.09
N ALA A 97 -9.71 13.92 -0.50
CA ALA A 97 -10.88 13.53 0.25
C ALA A 97 -11.90 12.78 -0.63
N GLY A 98 -12.44 11.67 -0.12
CA GLY A 98 -13.37 10.80 -0.86
C GLY A 98 -12.72 10.09 -2.06
N LYS A 99 -11.39 10.16 -2.20
CA LYS A 99 -10.66 9.51 -3.29
C LYS A 99 -9.79 8.34 -2.82
N VAL A 100 -9.56 7.41 -3.74
CA VAL A 100 -8.57 6.34 -3.62
C VAL A 100 -7.25 6.81 -4.21
N SER A 101 -6.18 6.61 -3.44
CA SER A 101 -4.80 6.92 -3.80
C SER A 101 -4.00 5.63 -3.91
N ILE A 102 -3.34 5.43 -5.06
CA ILE A 102 -2.61 4.21 -5.41
C ILE A 102 -1.13 4.57 -5.67
N PRO A 103 -0.32 4.80 -4.62
CA PRO A 103 0.99 5.41 -4.79
C PRO A 103 2.00 4.49 -5.50
N PHE A 104 1.90 3.17 -5.36
CA PHE A 104 2.79 2.20 -6.02
C PHE A 104 2.18 0.79 -6.02
N LYS A 105 2.64 -0.08 -6.93
CA LYS A 105 2.54 -1.55 -6.86
C LYS A 105 3.61 -2.10 -5.95
N LEU A 106 3.27 -3.07 -5.14
CA LEU A 106 4.19 -3.88 -4.36
C LEU A 106 4.30 -5.28 -4.97
N GLU A 107 5.51 -5.69 -5.31
CA GLU A 107 5.79 -7.02 -5.84
C GLU A 107 6.74 -7.74 -4.90
N ILE A 108 6.35 -8.93 -4.48
CA ILE A 108 7.13 -9.75 -3.56
C ILE A 108 7.18 -11.17 -4.11
N SER A 109 8.38 -11.71 -4.25
CA SER A 109 8.58 -13.10 -4.58
C SER A 109 9.50 -13.75 -3.55
N SER A 110 9.19 -15.00 -3.18
CA SER A 110 10.01 -15.81 -2.28
C SER A 110 10.42 -17.10 -2.99
N HIS A 111 11.71 -17.27 -3.26
CA HIS A 111 12.30 -18.46 -3.89
C HIS A 111 13.80 -18.55 -3.54
N ASP A 112 14.41 -19.72 -3.72
CA ASP A 112 15.86 -19.95 -3.57
C ASP A 112 16.45 -19.43 -2.24
N ASN A 113 15.69 -19.57 -1.15
CA ASN A 113 16.05 -19.05 0.18
C ASN A 113 16.27 -17.52 0.23
N ALA A 114 15.66 -16.79 -0.69
CA ALA A 114 15.66 -15.35 -0.75
C ALA A 114 14.23 -14.82 -0.88
N GLN A 115 14.04 -13.57 -0.46
CA GLN A 115 12.82 -12.83 -0.75
C GLN A 115 13.17 -11.54 -1.45
N TYR A 116 12.56 -11.35 -2.61
CA TYR A 116 12.69 -10.15 -3.41
C TYR A 116 11.53 -9.21 -3.12
N PHE A 117 11.83 -7.93 -3.18
CA PHE A 117 10.87 -6.86 -3.00
C PHE A 117 11.11 -5.85 -4.11
N ASN A 118 10.05 -5.49 -4.82
CA ASN A 118 10.05 -4.40 -5.77
C ASN A 118 8.87 -3.44 -5.51
N MET A 119 9.11 -2.17 -5.79
CA MET A 119 8.10 -1.12 -5.77
C MET A 119 8.07 -0.44 -7.13
N THR A 120 6.94 -0.56 -7.80
CA THR A 120 6.72 0.04 -9.12
C THR A 120 5.73 1.19 -8.99
N PHE A 121 6.12 2.38 -9.45
CA PHE A 121 5.23 3.54 -9.42
C PHE A 121 4.36 3.53 -10.65
N TYR A 122 3.07 3.69 -10.45
CA TYR A 122 2.12 3.71 -11.56
C TYR A 122 2.07 5.08 -12.21
N SER A 123 1.88 5.08 -13.54
CA SER A 123 1.40 6.26 -14.22
C SER A 123 -0.05 6.55 -13.79
N ARG A 124 -0.53 7.78 -13.97
CA ARG A 124 -1.96 8.11 -13.73
C ARG A 124 -2.90 7.21 -14.54
N HIS A 125 -2.48 6.82 -15.74
CA HIS A 125 -3.22 5.92 -16.60
C HIS A 125 -3.36 4.52 -16.00
N ASP A 126 -2.28 3.96 -15.44
CA ASP A 126 -2.30 2.64 -14.83
C ASP A 126 -3.07 2.63 -13.49
N GLN A 127 -2.96 3.71 -12.70
CA GLN A 127 -3.78 3.90 -11.50
C GLN A 127 -5.27 3.90 -11.86
N ARG A 128 -5.64 4.58 -12.96
CA ARG A 128 -7.00 4.60 -13.47
C ARG A 128 -7.51 3.25 -13.89
N ARG A 129 -6.76 2.57 -14.76
CA ARG A 129 -7.13 1.25 -15.25
C ARG A 129 -7.36 0.29 -14.08
N LEU A 130 -6.41 0.23 -13.15
CA LEU A 130 -6.49 -0.62 -11.99
C LEU A 130 -7.74 -0.35 -11.14
N PHE A 131 -8.01 0.93 -10.84
CA PHE A 131 -9.18 1.27 -10.04
C PHE A 131 -10.48 0.91 -10.74
N GLU A 132 -10.66 1.33 -11.99
CA GLU A 132 -11.90 1.13 -12.75
C GLU A 132 -12.17 -0.35 -13.02
N GLU A 133 -11.15 -1.14 -13.35
CA GLU A 133 -11.31 -2.54 -13.74
C GLU A 133 -11.34 -3.50 -12.54
N GLN A 134 -10.60 -3.22 -11.47
CA GLN A 134 -10.40 -4.19 -10.39
C GLN A 134 -11.03 -3.80 -9.06
N LEU A 135 -11.17 -2.50 -8.77
CA LEU A 135 -11.53 -2.03 -7.43
C LEU A 135 -12.93 -1.43 -7.38
N ALA A 136 -13.26 -0.54 -8.31
CA ALA A 136 -14.56 0.12 -8.41
C ALA A 136 -15.76 -0.85 -8.47
N PRO A 137 -15.67 -2.04 -9.10
CA PRO A 137 -16.77 -3.01 -9.09
C PRO A 137 -16.99 -3.71 -7.74
N ARG A 138 -16.03 -3.61 -6.80
CA ARG A 138 -16.10 -4.33 -5.52
C ARG A 138 -16.89 -3.50 -4.50
N SER A 139 -17.72 -4.17 -3.70
CA SER A 139 -18.62 -3.51 -2.75
C SER A 139 -17.91 -2.77 -1.62
N ASP A 140 -16.67 -3.12 -1.32
CA ASP A 140 -15.82 -2.46 -0.32
C ASP A 140 -15.34 -1.06 -0.75
N PHE A 141 -15.44 -0.72 -2.04
CA PHE A 141 -15.10 0.61 -2.57
C PHE A 141 -16.31 1.48 -2.87
N GLN A 142 -17.52 1.07 -2.48
CA GLN A 142 -18.73 1.86 -2.72
C GLN A 142 -18.61 3.26 -2.08
N GLY A 143 -18.81 4.31 -2.90
CA GLY A 143 -18.73 5.70 -2.48
C GLY A 143 -17.35 6.34 -2.61
N TRP A 144 -16.30 5.56 -2.91
CA TRP A 144 -14.98 6.07 -3.22
C TRP A 144 -14.81 6.31 -4.72
N ALA A 145 -14.12 7.38 -5.11
CA ALA A 145 -13.73 7.64 -6.50
C ALA A 145 -12.21 7.57 -6.66
N LEU A 146 -11.71 7.48 -7.88
CA LEU A 146 -10.27 7.63 -8.10
C LEU A 146 -9.84 9.10 -8.03
N LYS A 147 -8.64 9.32 -7.50
CA LYS A 147 -7.87 10.57 -7.60
C LYS A 147 -7.27 10.75 -8.99
#